data_AF-A0AA43RNT9-F1
#
_entry.id   AF-A0AA43RNT9-F1
#
_cell.length_a   1.000
_cell.length_b   1.000
_cell.length_c   1.000
_cell.angle_alpha   90.00
_cell.angle_beta   90.00
_cell.angle_gamma   90.00
#
_symmetry.space_group_name_H-M   'P 1'
#
loop_
_entity.id
_entity.type
_entity.pdbx_description
1 polymer ?
#
loop_
_entity_poly.entity_id
_entity_poly.type
_entity_poly.pdbx_seq_one_letter_code
_entity_poly.pdbx_strand_id
1 'polypeptide(L)'
;MSRSIFIEKPVQQIHPSLINRMKRILEEVVIHSKFHCDFYKKDLKAMEQCSKFAWFVYDCGTHFIPLTKDAIYSFENEWIGNIDDLKPNNLAKSTDRLYVCNTRTGNMTRIHSYKNGNLLSKLSPS
;
A
#
# COMPACT_ATOMS: atom_id res chain seq x y z
N MET A 1 -29.94 26.77 18.93
CA MET A 1 -29.19 26.54 17.67
C MET A 1 -28.08 25.54 17.94
N SER A 2 -28.30 24.27 17.60
CA SER A 2 -27.37 23.18 17.83
C SER A 2 -26.28 23.24 16.77
N ARG A 3 -25.07 23.70 17.11
CA ARG A 3 -23.91 23.62 16.21
C ARG A 3 -23.49 22.15 16.12
N SER A 4 -23.53 21.58 14.92
CA SER A 4 -22.95 20.27 14.62
C SER A 4 -21.48 20.27 15.06
N ILE A 5 -21.12 19.35 15.96
CA ILE A 5 -19.75 19.17 16.50
C ILE A 5 -18.91 18.28 15.57
N PHE A 6 -19.49 17.79 14.45
CA PHE A 6 -18.77 17.00 13.47
C PHE A 6 -17.97 17.92 12.55
N ILE A 7 -16.74 18.21 12.96
CA ILE A 7 -15.71 18.73 12.05
C ILE A 7 -15.36 17.54 11.14
N GLU A 8 -15.99 17.47 9.97
CA GLU A 8 -15.56 16.55 8.93
C GLU A 8 -14.09 16.81 8.63
N LYS A 9 -13.26 15.77 8.77
CA LYS A 9 -11.84 15.91 8.43
C LYS A 9 -11.77 16.25 6.94
N PRO A 10 -11.01 17.27 6.53
CA PRO A 10 -10.87 17.62 5.14
C PRO A 10 -10.33 16.42 4.35
N VAL A 11 -11.12 15.96 3.38
CA VAL A 11 -10.76 14.89 2.45
C VAL A 11 -9.70 15.44 1.51
N GLN A 12 -8.52 14.84 1.46
CA GLN A 12 -7.52 15.28 0.50
C GLN A 12 -7.86 14.75 -0.89
N GLN A 13 -7.69 15.59 -1.91
CA GLN A 13 -7.80 15.16 -3.29
C GLN A 13 -6.56 14.34 -3.68
N ILE A 14 -6.77 13.10 -4.11
CA ILE A 14 -5.71 12.22 -4.59
C ILE A 14 -5.38 12.57 -6.03
N HIS A 15 -4.08 12.70 -6.34
CA HIS A 15 -3.61 12.97 -7.69
C HIS A 15 -4.06 11.85 -8.66
N PRO A 16 -4.84 12.16 -9.72
CA PRO A 16 -5.45 11.13 -10.58
C PRO A 16 -4.45 10.18 -11.24
N SER A 17 -3.25 10.67 -11.57
CA SER A 17 -2.20 9.83 -12.18
C SER A 17 -1.76 8.69 -11.26
N LEU A 18 -1.80 8.88 -9.94
CA LEU A 18 -1.44 7.84 -8.98
C LEU A 18 -2.47 6.71 -9.04
N ILE A 19 -3.75 7.05 -8.97
CA ILE A 19 -4.86 6.09 -9.05
C ILE A 19 -4.75 5.27 -10.33
N ASN A 20 -4.51 5.92 -11.47
CA ASN A 20 -4.38 5.23 -12.75
C ASN A 20 -3.18 4.27 -12.79
N ARG A 21 -2.03 4.66 -12.21
CA ARG A 21 -0.85 3.79 -12.14
C ARG A 21 -1.06 2.61 -11.19
N MET A 22 -1.68 2.85 -10.03
CA MET A 22 -2.01 1.80 -9.07
C MET A 22 -2.99 0.79 -9.67
N LYS A 23 -4.04 1.24 -10.38
CA LYS A 23 -4.97 0.34 -11.08
C LYS A 23 -4.27 -0.58 -12.08
N ARG A 24 -3.36 -0.04 -12.90
CA ARG A 24 -2.60 -0.86 -13.86
C ARG A 24 -1.75 -1.93 -13.17
N ILE A 25 -1.11 -1.57 -12.05
CA ILE A 25 -0.31 -2.53 -11.27
C ILE A 25 -1.20 -3.58 -10.62
N LEU A 26 -2.36 -3.17 -10.11
CA LEU A 26 -3.35 -4.08 -9.51
C LEU A 26 -3.76 -5.15 -10.53
N GLU A 27 -4.13 -4.73 -11.74
CA GLU A 27 -4.51 -5.63 -12.84
C GLU A 27 -3.36 -6.52 -13.33
N GLU A 28 -2.11 -6.07 -13.18
CA GLU A 28 -0.92 -6.83 -13.59
C GLU A 28 -0.50 -7.88 -12.54
N VAL A 29 -0.65 -7.56 -11.26
CA VAL A 29 -0.10 -8.38 -10.16
C VAL A 29 -1.16 -9.24 -9.50
N VAL A 30 -2.37 -8.72 -9.29
CA VAL A 30 -3.44 -9.44 -8.59
C VAL A 30 -4.16 -10.35 -9.57
N ILE A 31 -4.05 -11.66 -9.35
CA ILE A 31 -4.50 -12.68 -10.31
C ILE A 31 -6.03 -12.72 -10.41
N HIS A 32 -6.71 -12.58 -9.28
CA HIS A 32 -8.18 -12.68 -9.22
C HIS A 32 -8.81 -11.32 -8.92
N SER A 33 -9.68 -10.87 -9.82
CA SER A 33 -10.40 -9.59 -9.73
C SER A 33 -11.21 -9.40 -8.44
N LYS A 34 -11.65 -10.48 -7.78
CA LYS A 34 -12.31 -10.41 -6.47
C LYS A 34 -11.46 -9.72 -5.41
N PHE A 35 -10.14 -9.85 -5.48
CA PHE A 35 -9.19 -9.23 -4.55
C PHE A 35 -8.89 -7.76 -4.88
N HIS A 36 -9.37 -7.24 -6.01
CA HIS A 36 -9.27 -5.81 -6.31
C HIS A 36 -10.09 -4.97 -5.32
N CYS A 37 -11.05 -5.58 -4.61
CA CYS A 37 -11.89 -4.88 -3.67
C CYS A 37 -11.09 -4.24 -2.51
N ASP A 38 -9.94 -4.81 -2.14
CA ASP A 38 -9.07 -4.22 -1.11
C ASP A 38 -8.57 -2.83 -1.56
N PHE A 39 -8.10 -2.72 -2.80
CA PHE A 39 -7.72 -1.43 -3.37
C PHE A 39 -8.89 -0.44 -3.41
N TYR A 40 -10.02 -0.84 -3.99
CA TYR A 40 -11.13 0.07 -4.23
C TYR A 40 -11.86 0.52 -2.96
N LYS A 41 -11.90 -0.31 -1.92
CA LYS A 41 -12.66 -0.01 -0.69
C LYS A 41 -11.78 0.46 0.46
N LYS A 42 -10.59 -0.11 0.63
CA LYS A 42 -9.71 0.17 1.77
C LYS A 42 -8.63 1.18 1.39
N ASP A 43 -7.86 0.89 0.34
CA ASP A 43 -6.69 1.70 0.00
C ASP A 43 -7.09 3.12 -0.40
N LEU A 44 -8.06 3.28 -1.31
CA LEU A 44 -8.51 4.61 -1.74
C LEU A 44 -9.03 5.47 -0.58
N LYS A 45 -9.77 4.86 0.36
CA LYS A 45 -10.26 5.56 1.55
C LYS A 45 -9.12 5.96 2.50
N ALA A 46 -8.12 5.10 2.68
CA ALA A 46 -6.94 5.43 3.48
C ALA A 46 -6.09 6.54 2.82
N MET A 47 -6.02 6.53 1.49
CA MET A 47 -5.35 7.57 0.70
C MET A 47 -6.02 8.93 0.80
N GLU A 48 -7.28 9.04 1.20
CA GLU A 48 -7.92 10.35 1.46
C GLU A 48 -7.38 11.02 2.73
N GLN A 49 -6.76 10.23 3.62
CA GLN A 49 -6.31 10.68 4.95
C GLN A 49 -4.78 10.72 5.09
N CYS A 50 -4.03 10.22 4.10
CA CYS A 50 -2.60 9.99 4.21
C CYS A 50 -1.85 10.47 2.97
N SER A 51 -0.92 11.42 3.13
CA SER A 51 -0.22 12.04 1.99
C SER A 51 0.90 11.17 1.39
N LYS A 52 1.57 10.37 2.22
CA LYS A 52 2.64 9.45 1.82
C LYS A 52 2.44 8.10 2.51
N PHE A 53 2.55 7.02 1.75
CA PHE A 53 2.30 5.67 2.22
C PHE A 53 3.16 4.68 1.45
N ALA A 54 3.42 3.52 2.04
CA ALA A 54 3.89 2.37 1.29
C ALA A 54 2.68 1.53 0.84
N TRP A 55 2.79 0.96 -0.35
CA TRP A 55 1.74 0.15 -0.95
C TRP A 55 2.34 -1.16 -1.41
N PHE A 56 1.89 -2.23 -0.79
CA PHE A 56 2.31 -3.58 -1.11
C PHE A 56 1.25 -4.27 -1.94
N VAL A 57 1.67 -4.92 -3.02
CA VAL A 57 0.78 -5.60 -3.97
C VAL A 57 1.32 -7.00 -4.22
N TYR A 58 0.44 -7.99 -4.12
CA TYR A 58 0.76 -9.40 -4.28
C TYR A 58 -0.39 -10.11 -5.01
N ASP A 59 -0.21 -11.38 -5.36
CA ASP A 59 -1.14 -12.15 -6.18
C ASP A 59 -2.59 -12.17 -5.68
N CYS A 60 -2.78 -12.10 -4.36
CA CYS A 60 -4.08 -12.17 -3.69
C CYS A 60 -4.57 -10.84 -3.12
N GLY A 61 -3.98 -9.70 -3.46
CA GLY A 61 -4.53 -8.39 -3.08
C GLY A 61 -3.50 -7.29 -2.85
N THR A 62 -3.89 -6.33 -2.02
CA THR A 62 -3.10 -5.14 -1.70
C THR A 62 -3.04 -4.89 -0.19
N HIS A 63 -2.01 -4.16 0.23
CA HIS A 63 -1.87 -3.71 1.60
C HIS A 63 -1.40 -2.25 1.63
N PHE A 64 -2.22 -1.38 2.19
CA PHE A 64 -1.90 0.01 2.45
C PHE A 64 -1.15 0.14 3.78
N ILE A 65 0.04 0.76 3.75
CA ILE A 65 0.90 0.88 4.92
C ILE A 65 1.20 2.37 5.16
N PRO A 66 0.64 2.98 6.21
CA PRO A 66 1.08 4.32 6.62
C PRO A 66 2.59 4.33 6.88
N LEU A 67 3.29 5.41 6.52
CA LEU A 67 4.72 5.57 6.83
C LEU A 67 4.95 5.97 8.30
N THR A 68 4.36 5.22 9.23
CA THR A 68 4.63 5.33 10.66
C THR A 68 5.51 4.17 11.10
N LYS A 69 6.32 4.38 12.15
CA LYS A 69 7.24 3.35 12.67
C LYS A 69 6.49 2.07 13.03
N ASP A 70 5.36 2.20 13.72
CA ASP A 70 4.57 1.05 14.19
C ASP A 70 3.94 0.26 13.03
N ALA A 71 3.39 0.96 12.03
CA ALA A 71 2.80 0.30 10.87
C ALA A 71 3.85 -0.41 10.01
N ILE A 72 5.02 0.19 9.84
CA ILE A 72 6.13 -0.43 9.11
C ILE A 72 6.64 -1.66 9.85
N TYR A 73 6.81 -1.58 11.17
CA TYR A 73 7.24 -2.71 11.98
C TYR A 73 6.23 -3.87 11.96
N SER A 74 4.94 -3.57 12.09
CA SER A 74 3.87 -4.57 11.99
C SER A 74 3.88 -5.22 10.58
N PHE A 75 4.01 -4.43 9.52
CA PHE A 75 4.11 -4.97 8.16
C PHE A 75 5.36 -5.86 7.95
N GLU A 76 6.52 -5.46 8.47
CA GLU A 76 7.76 -6.24 8.36
C GLU A 76 7.65 -7.60 9.07
N ASN A 77 7.09 -7.64 10.27
CA ASN A 77 7.02 -8.87 11.07
C ASN A 77 5.80 -9.75 10.76
N GLU A 78 4.64 -9.15 10.45
CA GLU A 78 3.39 -9.89 10.31
C GLU A 78 3.06 -10.23 8.85
N TRP A 79 3.55 -9.45 7.89
CA TRP A 79 3.25 -9.68 6.47
C TRP A 79 4.43 -10.23 5.70
N ILE A 80 5.58 -9.54 5.71
CA ILE A 80 6.73 -9.97 4.91
C ILE A 80 7.21 -11.36 5.34
N GLY A 81 7.32 -11.60 6.65
CA GLY A 81 7.75 -12.90 7.19
C GLY A 81 6.81 -14.05 6.83
N ASN A 82 5.49 -13.82 6.87
CA ASN A 82 4.49 -14.88 6.71
C ASN A 82 4.05 -15.13 5.27
N ILE A 83 4.32 -14.21 4.32
CA ILE A 83 3.77 -14.32 2.97
C ILE A 83 4.40 -15.44 2.13
N ASP A 84 5.63 -15.82 2.44
CA ASP A 84 6.29 -16.94 1.78
C ASP A 84 5.80 -18.29 2.34
N ASP A 85 5.38 -18.34 3.62
CA ASP A 85 4.80 -19.54 4.25
C ASP A 85 3.38 -19.86 3.76
N LEU A 86 2.65 -18.84 3.31
CA LEU A 86 1.28 -18.99 2.78
C LEU A 86 1.23 -19.53 1.34
N LYS A 87 2.37 -19.69 0.66
CA LYS A 87 2.41 -20.20 -0.72
C LYS A 87 2.39 -21.73 -0.69
N PRO A 88 1.32 -22.39 -1.18
CA PRO A 88 1.13 -23.83 -1.04
C PRO A 88 2.15 -24.69 -1.82
N ASN A 89 3.04 -24.07 -2.59
CA ASN A 89 4.21 -24.68 -3.20
C ASN A 89 5.20 -23.55 -3.44
N ASN A 90 6.50 -23.79 -3.21
CA ASN A 90 7.63 -22.90 -3.52
C ASN A 90 7.75 -22.62 -5.03
N LEU A 91 6.72 -22.02 -5.64
CA LEU A 91 6.72 -21.53 -7.00
C LEU A 91 7.54 -20.24 -7.00
N ALA A 92 8.80 -20.46 -7.38
CA ALA A 92 9.75 -19.47 -7.81
C ALA A 92 9.09 -18.30 -8.56
N LYS A 93 9.48 -17.07 -8.16
CA LYS A 93 9.09 -15.75 -8.68
C LYS A 93 7.85 -15.15 -8.03
N SER A 94 8.02 -14.71 -6.79
CA SER A 94 7.13 -13.72 -6.19
C SER A 94 7.04 -12.50 -7.12
N THR A 95 5.85 -12.23 -7.68
CA THR A 95 5.56 -11.03 -8.48
C THR A 95 5.22 -9.83 -7.60
N ASP A 96 5.31 -10.03 -6.28
CA ASP A 96 5.04 -9.03 -5.27
C ASP A 96 5.87 -7.75 -5.46
N ARG A 97 5.25 -6.64 -5.13
CA ARG A 97 5.81 -5.32 -5.36
C ARG A 97 5.50 -4.44 -4.18
N LEU A 98 6.53 -3.75 -3.69
CA LEU A 98 6.39 -2.68 -2.72
C LEU A 98 6.67 -1.35 -3.41
N TYR A 99 5.81 -0.37 -3.14
CA TYR A 99 5.96 1.00 -3.64
C TYR A 99 5.89 1.99 -2.50
N VAL A 100 6.57 3.13 -2.63
CA VAL A 100 6.31 4.33 -1.85
C VAL A 100 5.55 5.31 -2.73
N CYS A 101 4.40 5.76 -2.24
CA CYS A 101 3.44 6.57 -2.97
C CYS A 101 3.26 7.93 -2.31
N ASN A 102 3.00 8.96 -3.11
CA ASN A 102 2.63 10.30 -2.65
C ASN A 102 1.32 10.73 -3.32
N THR A 103 0.26 10.86 -2.52
CA THR A 103 -1.08 11.19 -3.03
C THR A 103 -1.18 12.59 -3.59
N ARG A 104 -0.33 13.53 -3.15
CA ARG A 104 -0.37 14.93 -3.59
C ARG A 104 0.33 15.14 -4.93
N THR A 105 1.50 14.54 -5.09
CA THR A 105 2.31 14.72 -6.31
C THR A 105 2.05 13.65 -7.37
N GLY A 106 1.42 12.55 -6.99
CA GLY A 106 1.25 11.38 -7.85
C GLY A 106 2.53 10.54 -8.03
N ASN A 107 3.60 10.86 -7.28
CA ASN A 107 4.83 10.11 -7.33
C ASN A 107 4.63 8.71 -6.76
N MET A 108 5.25 7.73 -7.40
CA MET A 108 5.24 6.35 -6.98
C MET A 108 6.56 5.70 -7.40
N THR A 109 7.29 5.23 -6.41
CA THR A 109 8.63 4.66 -6.55
C THR A 109 8.62 3.22 -6.09
N ARG A 110 9.12 2.30 -6.91
CA ARG A 110 9.23 0.89 -6.52
C ARG A 110 10.39 0.72 -5.55
N ILE A 111 10.15 0.00 -4.46
CA ILE A 111 11.17 -0.39 -3.50
C ILE A 111 11.63 -1.80 -3.86
N HIS A 112 12.92 -1.93 -4.11
CA HIS A 112 13.56 -3.21 -4.41
C HIS A 112 14.19 -3.80 -3.15
N SER A 113 14.31 -5.13 -3.14
CA SER A 113 14.96 -5.87 -2.05
C SER A 113 14.38 -5.56 -0.66
N TYR A 114 13.09 -5.23 -0.57
CA TYR A 114 12.42 -4.85 0.69
C TYR A 114 12.37 -6.00 1.71
N LYS A 115 12.58 -7.24 1.27
CA LYS A 115 12.75 -8.42 2.13
C LYS A 115 14.12 -8.50 2.81
N ASN A 116 15.10 -7.71 2.36
CA ASN A 116 16.48 -7.76 2.86
C ASN A 116 16.84 -6.46 3.57
N GLY A 117 17.23 -6.54 4.85
CA GLY A 117 17.63 -5.39 5.66
C GLY A 117 16.45 -4.62 6.25
N ASN A 118 16.73 -3.49 6.90
CA ASN A 118 15.74 -2.71 7.63
C ASN A 118 14.77 -2.01 6.68
N LEU A 119 13.47 -2.35 6.73
CA LEU A 119 12.47 -1.77 5.84
C LEU A 119 12.20 -0.28 6.13
N LEU A 120 12.23 0.10 7.41
CA LEU A 120 11.99 1.48 7.84
C LEU A 120 12.97 2.47 7.22
N SER A 121 14.26 2.11 7.11
CA SER A 121 15.27 2.97 6.48
C SER A 121 15.05 3.13 4.97
N LYS A 122 14.49 2.12 4.30
CA LYS A 122 14.17 2.16 2.86
C LYS A 122 12.93 2.99 2.54
N LEU A 123 11.94 2.96 3.44
CA LEU A 123 10.67 3.66 3.27
C LEU A 123 10.72 5.11 3.74
N SER A 124 11.67 5.44 4.61
CA SER A 124 11.90 6.78 5.14
C SER A 124 13.31 7.27 4.79
N PRO A 125 13.61 7.52 3.49
CA PRO A 125 14.89 8.11 3.13
C PRO A 125 15.01 9.47 3.83
N SER A 126 16.18 9.68 4.45
CA SER A 126 16.57 10.86 5.21
C SER A 126 16.44 12.16 4.41
#